data_AF-A0A8H3INV9-F1
#
_entry.id   AF-A0A8H3INV9-F1
#
_cell.length_a   1.000
_cell.length_b   1.000
_cell.length_c   1.000
_cell.angle_alpha   90.00
_cell.angle_beta   90.00
_cell.angle_gamma   90.00
#
_symmetry.space_group_name_H-M   'P 1'
#
loop_
_entity.id
_entity.type
_entity.pdbx_description
1 polymer ?
#
loop_
_entity_poly.entity_id
_entity_poly.type
_entity_poly.pdbx_seq_one_letter_code
_entity_poly.pdbx_strand_id
1 'polypeptide(L)'
;MFKNIGRIGIEMYLLFQHHTTLEILRNVSTDTDIFTITGTGWHFVKYLGPAVVVVGPDCRSERNPYQVMAGPTYQGLFPKIAMLPSSVQHCIWMITVPVIYPRLEAAEQIAHTVATGKKAVTGTYNLLGKVTSSVAGVVGAKGVVGSGFDSVKKAVGKSGLMGGILSPFGDIDMLDELRDQWTHESKDLERTYLIRTLQGISHQKSLRMTFLSGSVSCCGAGLVHDPSKPSDHKTMYQLISSSVVNTPPPSYVLKLLHNNKPLYVPANGHRSTHAQSDTKEDMMEIFQSEPDGRQREMKKLMGRRNYVAVVAFDPEMVGGGGSSVGGSVAGGSVHGGQGKLSLAVDFLVQGDAAFGGVNKYGPVIVPSLDFGR
;
A
#
# COMPACT_ATOMS: atom_id res chain seq x y z
N MET A 1 -22.69 -2.33 -24.46
CA MET A 1 -22.30 -1.86 -23.10
C MET A 1 -23.06 -2.73 -22.11
N PHE A 2 -22.38 -3.62 -21.39
CA PHE A 2 -23.01 -4.52 -20.43
C PHE A 2 -23.55 -3.73 -19.23
N LYS A 3 -24.87 -3.52 -19.17
CA LYS A 3 -25.55 -2.93 -18.01
C LYS A 3 -25.83 -4.04 -16.99
N ASN A 4 -25.81 -3.71 -15.69
CA ASN A 4 -26.14 -4.60 -14.56
C ASN A 4 -25.13 -5.68 -14.15
N ILE A 5 -23.99 -5.85 -14.84
CA ILE A 5 -22.99 -6.86 -14.43
C ILE A 5 -22.43 -6.59 -13.02
N GLY A 6 -22.24 -5.32 -12.66
CA GLY A 6 -21.80 -4.94 -11.31
C GLY A 6 -22.82 -5.27 -10.23
N ARG A 7 -24.12 -5.13 -10.51
CA ARG A 7 -25.18 -5.50 -9.57
C ARG A 7 -25.15 -7.01 -9.26
N ILE A 8 -25.10 -7.84 -10.31
CA ILE A 8 -25.00 -9.29 -10.15
C ILE A 8 -23.68 -9.65 -9.43
N GLY A 9 -22.58 -8.98 -9.79
CA GLY A 9 -21.30 -9.15 -9.11
C GLY A 9 -21.37 -8.88 -7.61
N ILE A 10 -22.08 -7.82 -7.19
CA ILE A 10 -22.31 -7.53 -5.77
C ILE A 10 -23.17 -8.61 -5.13
N GLU A 11 -24.26 -9.03 -5.75
CA GLU A 11 -25.12 -10.11 -5.22
C GLU A 11 -24.31 -11.40 -4.98
N MET A 12 -23.45 -11.79 -5.93
CA MET A 12 -22.57 -12.95 -5.79
C MET A 12 -21.46 -12.73 -4.75
N TYR A 13 -20.90 -11.52 -4.66
CA TYR A 13 -19.90 -11.17 -3.65
C TYR A 13 -20.48 -11.31 -2.23
N LEU A 14 -21.67 -10.76 -1.99
CA LEU A 14 -22.35 -10.88 -0.71
C LEU A 14 -22.63 -12.34 -0.35
N LEU A 15 -23.12 -13.11 -1.33
CA LEU A 15 -23.49 -14.51 -1.12
C LEU A 15 -22.27 -15.41 -0.85
N PHE A 16 -21.21 -15.30 -1.64
CA PHE A 16 -20.09 -16.24 -1.60
C PHE A 16 -18.90 -15.78 -0.76
N GLN A 17 -18.68 -14.48 -0.59
CA GLN A 17 -17.56 -13.97 0.22
C GLN A 17 -17.99 -13.62 1.64
N HIS A 18 -19.23 -13.13 1.81
CA HIS A 18 -19.75 -12.71 3.12
C HIS A 18 -20.86 -13.61 3.64
N HIS A 19 -21.30 -14.61 2.89
CA HIS A 19 -22.39 -15.52 3.27
C HIS A 19 -23.66 -14.78 3.72
N THR A 20 -23.98 -13.67 3.05
CA THR A 20 -25.10 -12.79 3.38
C THR A 20 -25.84 -12.31 2.13
N THR A 21 -26.96 -11.63 2.31
CA THR A 21 -27.75 -11.02 1.22
C THR A 21 -28.14 -9.59 1.58
N LEU A 22 -28.53 -8.79 0.60
CA LEU A 22 -29.06 -7.43 0.83
C LEU A 22 -30.28 -7.43 1.77
N GLU A 23 -31.09 -8.49 1.73
CA GLU A 23 -32.25 -8.62 2.61
C GLU A 23 -31.84 -8.89 4.05
N ILE A 24 -30.89 -9.81 4.27
CA ILE A 24 -30.37 -10.12 5.61
C ILE A 24 -29.72 -8.87 6.21
N LEU A 25 -28.85 -8.18 5.47
CA LEU A 25 -28.16 -6.98 5.95
C LEU A 25 -29.10 -5.80 6.28
N ARG A 26 -30.33 -5.80 5.74
CA ARG A 26 -31.34 -4.77 6.06
C ARG A 26 -32.14 -5.13 7.32
N ASN A 27 -32.34 -6.42 7.57
CA ASN A 27 -33.27 -6.90 8.58
C ASN A 27 -32.59 -7.45 9.83
N VAL A 28 -31.29 -7.77 9.75
CA VAL A 28 -30.50 -8.36 10.83
C VAL A 28 -29.26 -7.50 11.03
N SER A 29 -28.97 -7.15 12.28
CA SER A 29 -27.74 -6.47 12.67
C SER A 29 -26.93 -7.36 13.62
N THR A 30 -25.75 -7.76 13.18
CA THR A 30 -24.75 -8.53 13.94
C THR A 30 -23.39 -7.83 13.94
N ASP A 31 -22.51 -8.26 14.84
CA ASP A 31 -21.11 -7.82 14.94
C ASP A 31 -20.22 -8.34 13.78
N THR A 32 -20.72 -9.29 12.99
CA THR A 32 -20.03 -9.82 11.81
C THR A 32 -20.44 -9.15 10.50
N ASP A 33 -21.40 -8.23 10.56
CA ASP A 33 -22.00 -7.62 9.40
C ASP A 33 -21.03 -6.71 8.62
N ILE A 34 -21.32 -6.61 7.34
CA ILE A 34 -20.80 -5.57 6.47
C ILE A 34 -21.84 -4.47 6.34
N PHE A 35 -21.40 -3.24 6.13
CA PHE A 35 -22.28 -2.08 6.00
C PHE A 35 -21.85 -1.18 4.85
N THR A 36 -22.79 -0.38 4.37
CA THR A 36 -22.53 0.65 3.36
C THR A 36 -22.72 2.04 3.97
N ILE A 37 -21.95 3.02 3.49
CA ILE A 37 -22.08 4.43 3.91
C ILE A 37 -22.68 5.26 2.77
N THR A 38 -22.16 5.09 1.56
CA THR A 38 -22.57 5.82 0.35
C THR A 38 -23.54 5.04 -0.53
N GLY A 39 -23.78 3.75 -0.22
CA GLY A 39 -24.55 2.83 -1.06
C GLY A 39 -23.74 2.15 -2.16
N THR A 40 -22.47 2.53 -2.36
CA THR A 40 -21.60 1.96 -3.40
C THR A 40 -20.55 0.99 -2.84
N GLY A 41 -19.94 1.32 -1.70
CA GLY A 41 -18.92 0.51 -1.04
C GLY A 41 -19.45 -0.38 0.09
N TRP A 42 -18.73 -1.47 0.37
CA TRP A 42 -19.02 -2.43 1.44
C TRP A 42 -17.87 -2.53 2.45
N HIS A 43 -18.11 -2.08 3.67
CA HIS A 43 -17.10 -1.97 4.73
C HIS A 43 -17.41 -2.91 5.89
N PHE A 44 -16.41 -3.26 6.69
CA PHE A 44 -16.63 -3.98 7.95
C PHE A 44 -15.75 -3.47 9.09
N VAL A 45 -16.20 -3.74 10.31
CA VAL A 45 -15.44 -3.59 11.55
C VAL A 45 -15.65 -4.88 12.34
N LYS A 46 -14.62 -5.72 12.47
CA LYS A 46 -14.70 -7.06 13.08
C LYS A 46 -13.74 -7.18 14.25
N TYR A 47 -14.22 -7.75 15.35
CA TYR A 47 -13.40 -7.97 16.54
C TYR A 47 -12.63 -9.29 16.44
N LEU A 48 -11.32 -9.25 16.72
CA LEU A 48 -10.47 -10.43 16.91
C LEU A 48 -10.14 -10.54 18.39
N GLY A 49 -11.17 -10.86 19.18
CA GLY A 49 -11.12 -10.79 20.64
C GLY A 49 -11.38 -9.37 21.18
N PRO A 50 -11.25 -9.15 22.51
CA PRO A 50 -11.66 -7.90 23.16
C PRO A 50 -10.73 -6.71 22.92
N ALA A 51 -9.49 -6.97 22.49
CA ALA A 51 -8.42 -5.98 22.42
C ALA A 51 -7.93 -5.65 20.99
N VAL A 52 -8.36 -6.40 19.98
CA VAL A 52 -7.95 -6.21 18.59
C VAL A 52 -9.18 -6.10 17.71
N VAL A 53 -9.23 -5.07 16.87
CA VAL A 53 -10.25 -4.89 15.85
C VAL A 53 -9.62 -4.81 14.47
N VAL A 54 -10.33 -5.31 13.47
CA VAL A 54 -9.96 -5.21 12.06
C VAL A 54 -11.02 -4.40 11.32
N VAL A 55 -10.58 -3.35 10.65
CA VAL A 55 -11.41 -2.46 9.84
C VAL A 55 -11.08 -2.72 8.38
N GLY A 56 -12.05 -3.18 7.60
CA GLY A 56 -11.90 -3.40 6.17
C GLY A 56 -12.76 -2.45 5.37
N PRO A 57 -12.23 -1.28 4.96
CA PRO A 57 -12.92 -0.43 4.01
C PRO A 57 -12.85 -0.99 2.58
N ASP A 58 -13.94 -0.82 1.82
CA ASP A 58 -13.91 -0.98 0.37
C ASP A 58 -13.09 0.14 -0.30
N CYS A 59 -11.86 -0.19 -0.73
CA CYS A 59 -10.97 0.71 -1.46
C CYS A 59 -11.10 0.59 -2.99
N ARG A 60 -12.14 -0.10 -3.50
CA ARG A 60 -12.31 -0.39 -4.93
C ARG A 60 -13.53 0.28 -5.52
N SER A 61 -14.68 0.21 -4.86
CA SER A 61 -15.96 0.66 -5.44
C SER A 61 -16.03 2.17 -5.68
N GLU A 62 -15.30 2.96 -4.90
CA GLU A 62 -15.28 4.44 -5.00
C GLU A 62 -14.00 5.01 -5.61
N ARG A 63 -13.07 4.13 -6.00
CA ARG A 63 -11.74 4.50 -6.47
C ARG A 63 -11.78 5.14 -7.85
N ASN A 64 -11.05 6.24 -8.00
CA ASN A 64 -10.83 6.91 -9.28
C ASN A 64 -9.38 7.46 -9.36
N PRO A 65 -8.98 8.12 -10.46
CA PRO A 65 -7.60 8.62 -10.60
C PRO A 65 -7.14 9.58 -9.47
N TYR A 66 -8.06 10.24 -8.77
CA TYR A 66 -7.78 11.29 -7.77
C TYR A 66 -8.10 10.89 -6.33
N GLN A 67 -8.86 9.81 -6.10
CA GLN A 67 -9.18 9.34 -4.75
C GLN A 67 -9.31 7.82 -4.68
N VAL A 68 -9.13 7.25 -3.49
CA VAL A 68 -9.35 5.83 -3.21
C VAL A 68 -10.75 5.59 -2.62
N MET A 69 -11.16 6.43 -1.67
CA MET A 69 -12.48 6.40 -1.05
C MET A 69 -13.13 7.78 -1.09
N ALA A 70 -14.46 7.83 -1.09
CA ALA A 70 -15.17 9.09 -1.07
C ALA A 70 -15.08 9.74 0.33
N GLY A 71 -15.12 11.07 0.37
CA GLY A 71 -15.17 11.84 1.63
C GLY A 71 -16.20 11.32 2.65
N PRO A 72 -17.47 11.07 2.25
CA PRO A 72 -18.48 10.51 3.16
C PRO A 72 -18.11 9.15 3.77
N THR A 73 -17.38 8.30 3.04
CA THR A 73 -16.90 7.01 3.53
C THR A 73 -15.96 7.17 4.73
N TYR A 74 -15.04 8.15 4.68
CA TYR A 74 -14.24 8.50 5.86
C TYR A 74 -15.10 9.02 7.01
N GLN A 75 -16.07 9.89 6.72
CA GLN A 75 -16.98 10.43 7.74
C GLN A 75 -17.87 9.37 8.39
N GLY A 76 -18.15 8.25 7.71
CA GLY A 76 -18.86 7.12 8.30
C GLY A 76 -17.96 6.14 9.05
N LEU A 77 -16.71 5.96 8.62
CA LEU A 77 -15.76 5.03 9.26
C LEU A 77 -15.11 5.60 10.51
N PHE A 78 -14.61 6.84 10.46
CA PHE A 78 -13.87 7.42 11.58
C PHE A 78 -14.67 7.49 12.89
N PRO A 79 -15.96 7.90 12.90
CA PRO A 79 -16.75 7.87 14.13
C PRO A 79 -16.92 6.46 14.68
N LYS A 80 -17.13 5.44 13.83
CA LYS A 80 -17.23 4.05 14.27
C LYS A 80 -15.97 3.59 15.01
N ILE A 81 -14.81 4.08 14.60
CA ILE A 81 -13.50 3.74 15.18
C ILE A 81 -13.24 4.55 16.45
N ALA A 82 -13.59 5.84 16.45
CA ALA A 82 -13.54 6.68 17.64
C ALA A 82 -14.49 6.18 18.76
N MET A 83 -15.57 5.50 18.39
CA MET A 83 -16.54 4.90 19.32
C MET A 83 -16.19 3.48 19.79
N LEU A 84 -15.06 2.91 19.36
CA LEU A 84 -14.65 1.58 19.82
C LEU A 84 -14.54 1.51 21.36
N PRO A 85 -14.84 0.35 21.97
CA PRO A 85 -14.67 0.15 23.41
C PRO A 85 -13.23 0.44 23.86
N SER A 86 -13.06 0.91 25.10
CA SER A 86 -11.74 1.18 25.68
C SER A 86 -10.89 -0.08 25.89
N SER A 87 -11.49 -1.27 25.79
CA SER A 87 -10.76 -2.54 25.80
C SER A 87 -9.91 -2.74 24.55
N VAL A 88 -10.25 -2.08 23.45
CA VAL A 88 -9.54 -2.22 22.17
C VAL A 88 -8.24 -1.44 22.22
N GLN A 89 -7.12 -2.14 22.03
CA GLN A 89 -5.76 -1.58 22.06
C GLN A 89 -5.15 -1.48 20.65
N HIS A 90 -5.58 -2.34 19.72
CA HIS A 90 -5.09 -2.38 18.33
C HIS A 90 -6.22 -2.26 17.32
N CYS A 91 -6.05 -1.40 16.34
CA CYS A 91 -6.93 -1.26 15.19
C CYS A 91 -6.17 -1.51 13.89
N ILE A 92 -6.45 -2.64 13.25
CA ILE A 92 -5.81 -3.07 12.02
C ILE A 92 -6.70 -2.66 10.84
N TRP A 93 -6.21 -1.76 10.00
CA TRP A 93 -6.82 -1.31 8.78
C TRP A 93 -6.40 -2.18 7.60
N MET A 94 -7.32 -2.98 7.07
CA MET A 94 -7.12 -3.76 5.86
C MET A 94 -7.39 -2.89 4.64
N ILE A 95 -6.34 -2.31 4.08
CA ILE A 95 -6.39 -1.43 2.90
C ILE A 95 -5.68 -2.10 1.72
N THR A 96 -6.26 -2.06 0.53
CA THR A 96 -5.76 -2.89 -0.59
C THR A 96 -4.35 -2.50 -1.05
N VAL A 97 -4.08 -1.20 -1.15
CA VAL A 97 -2.81 -0.63 -1.60
C VAL A 97 -2.12 0.04 -0.41
N PRO A 98 -0.79 -0.12 -0.23
CA PRO A 98 -0.10 0.44 0.91
C PRO A 98 -0.20 1.97 0.97
N VAL A 99 -0.42 2.51 2.16
CA VAL A 99 -0.35 3.95 2.43
C VAL A 99 1.09 4.40 2.67
N ILE A 100 1.92 3.51 3.23
CA ILE A 100 3.35 3.74 3.48
C ILE A 100 4.13 2.86 2.51
N TYR A 101 4.81 3.49 1.55
CA TYR A 101 5.52 2.78 0.48
C TYR A 101 6.52 3.71 -0.20
N PRO A 102 7.67 3.20 -0.67
CA PRO A 102 8.55 3.90 -1.58
C PRO A 102 7.84 4.61 -2.74
N ARG A 103 8.17 5.91 -2.94
CA ARG A 103 7.72 6.68 -4.09
C ARG A 103 8.69 6.52 -5.25
N LEU A 104 8.18 6.19 -6.44
CA LEU A 104 8.99 6.14 -7.65
C LEU A 104 9.09 7.51 -8.34
N GLU A 105 9.62 8.53 -7.66
CA GLU A 105 9.77 9.88 -8.22
C GLU A 105 10.54 9.86 -9.56
N ALA A 106 11.61 9.06 -9.64
CA ALA A 106 12.40 8.90 -10.85
C ALA A 106 11.60 8.23 -11.99
N ALA A 107 10.73 7.26 -11.68
CA ALA A 107 9.90 6.63 -12.69
C ALA A 107 8.81 7.59 -13.19
N GLU A 108 8.23 8.42 -12.33
CA GLU A 108 7.27 9.45 -12.73
C GLU A 108 7.91 10.47 -13.68
N GLN A 109 9.14 10.91 -13.40
CA GLN A 109 9.88 11.81 -14.30
C GLN A 109 10.22 11.15 -15.64
N ILE A 110 10.67 9.89 -15.63
CA ILE A 110 10.93 9.13 -16.85
C ILE A 110 9.63 8.94 -17.63
N ALA A 111 8.55 8.52 -16.97
CA ALA A 111 7.23 8.32 -17.57
C ALA A 111 6.67 9.60 -18.18
N HIS A 112 6.75 10.73 -17.47
CA HIS A 112 6.33 12.02 -17.99
C HIS A 112 7.16 12.43 -19.21
N THR A 113 8.47 12.19 -19.19
CA THR A 113 9.38 12.43 -20.32
C THR A 113 9.02 11.55 -21.52
N VAL A 114 8.70 10.27 -21.29
CA VAL A 114 8.30 9.32 -22.34
C VAL A 114 6.93 9.65 -22.91
N ALA A 115 5.93 9.95 -22.07
CA ALA A 115 4.60 10.33 -22.50
C ALA A 115 4.63 11.65 -23.30
N THR A 116 5.43 12.62 -22.85
CA THR A 116 5.64 13.89 -23.56
C THR A 116 6.40 13.68 -24.86
N GLY A 117 7.44 12.84 -24.86
CA GLY A 117 8.19 12.45 -26.06
C GLY A 117 7.32 11.73 -27.09
N LYS A 118 6.47 10.79 -26.65
CA LYS A 118 5.50 10.09 -27.51
C LYS A 118 4.49 11.07 -28.10
N LYS A 119 3.95 12.01 -27.32
CA LYS A 119 3.08 13.09 -27.82
C LYS A 119 3.80 14.02 -28.81
N ALA A 120 5.07 14.33 -28.59
CA ALA A 120 5.88 15.14 -29.50
C ALA A 120 6.16 14.42 -30.82
N VAL A 121 6.47 13.12 -30.79
CA VAL A 121 6.68 12.30 -31.98
C VAL A 121 5.37 12.09 -32.75
N THR A 122 4.27 11.75 -32.07
CA THR A 122 2.96 11.61 -32.73
C THR A 122 2.44 12.96 -33.26
N GLY A 123 2.67 14.06 -32.54
CA GLY A 123 2.31 15.41 -32.96
C GLY A 123 3.13 15.90 -34.16
N THR A 124 4.43 15.62 -34.19
CA THR A 124 5.28 15.92 -35.35
C THR A 124 4.92 15.05 -36.56
N TYR A 125 4.54 13.78 -36.39
CA TYR A 125 4.02 12.95 -37.48
C TYR A 125 2.71 13.50 -38.07
N ASN A 126 1.77 13.95 -37.24
CA ASN A 126 0.51 14.55 -37.69
C ASN A 126 0.72 15.93 -38.35
N LEU A 127 1.71 16.70 -37.90
CA LEU A 127 2.05 17.99 -38.50
C LEU A 127 2.81 17.80 -39.83
N LEU A 128 3.77 16.88 -39.91
CA LEU A 128 4.47 16.55 -41.15
C LEU A 128 3.52 15.98 -42.20
N GLY A 129 2.52 15.18 -41.80
CA GLY A 129 1.46 14.69 -42.68
C GLY A 129 0.58 15.82 -43.24
N LYS A 130 0.29 16.86 -42.44
CA LYS A 130 -0.45 18.03 -42.93
C LYS A 130 0.40 18.92 -43.84
N VAL A 131 1.67 19.15 -43.52
CA VAL A 131 2.56 20.02 -44.33
C VAL A 131 2.98 19.36 -45.64
N THR A 132 3.03 18.02 -45.72
CA THR A 132 3.28 17.29 -46.98
C THR A 132 2.05 17.17 -47.88
N SER A 133 0.84 17.26 -47.33
CA SER A 133 -0.40 17.29 -48.14
C SER A 133 -0.66 18.63 -48.84
N SER A 134 -0.05 19.73 -48.40
CA SER A 134 -0.22 21.07 -49.01
C SER A 134 0.80 21.41 -50.10
N VAL A 135 1.76 20.51 -50.39
CA VAL A 135 2.76 20.72 -51.47
C VAL A 135 2.69 19.65 -52.57
N ALA A 136 1.74 18.72 -52.51
CA ALA A 136 1.50 17.73 -53.56
C ALA A 136 0.77 18.29 -54.81
N GLY A 137 0.93 19.59 -55.09
CA GLY A 137 0.24 20.28 -56.18
C GLY A 137 1.12 20.62 -57.39
N VAL A 138 2.43 20.84 -57.25
CA VAL A 138 3.23 21.31 -58.40
C VAL A 138 4.68 20.82 -58.29
N VAL A 139 5.12 20.13 -59.36
CA VAL A 139 6.49 19.73 -59.73
C VAL A 139 7.08 18.50 -59.04
N GLY A 140 7.33 17.47 -59.84
CA GLY A 140 7.95 16.21 -59.44
C GLY A 140 9.42 16.33 -59.05
N ALA A 141 9.77 15.76 -57.90
CA ALA A 141 11.13 15.42 -57.51
C ALA A 141 11.10 14.18 -56.59
N LYS A 142 11.03 12.99 -57.18
CA LYS A 142 10.88 11.70 -56.47
C LYS A 142 12.18 11.13 -55.86
N GLY A 143 13.27 11.92 -55.82
CA GLY A 143 14.62 11.41 -55.49
C GLY A 143 15.23 11.83 -54.15
N VAL A 144 14.73 12.89 -53.50
CA VAL A 144 15.44 13.50 -52.34
C VAL A 144 14.77 13.19 -50.99
N VAL A 145 13.57 12.60 -51.00
CA VAL A 145 12.80 12.32 -49.77
C VAL A 145 13.16 10.96 -49.14
N GLY A 146 13.89 10.08 -49.85
CA GLY A 146 14.26 8.75 -49.36
C GLY A 146 15.45 8.70 -48.38
N SER A 147 16.47 9.54 -48.58
CA SER A 147 17.74 9.42 -47.84
C SER A 147 17.71 10.06 -46.43
N GLY A 148 16.88 11.09 -46.23
CA GLY A 148 16.65 11.70 -44.92
C GLY A 148 15.88 10.77 -43.96
N PHE A 149 14.97 9.96 -44.49
CA PHE A 149 14.14 9.04 -43.70
C PHE A 149 14.93 7.82 -43.19
N ASP A 150 15.88 7.30 -43.97
CA ASP A 150 16.70 6.16 -43.55
C ASP A 150 17.74 6.55 -42.50
N SER A 151 18.27 7.78 -42.54
CA SER A 151 19.26 8.27 -41.58
C SER A 151 18.64 8.44 -40.18
N VAL A 152 17.39 8.90 -40.10
CA VAL A 152 16.64 9.01 -38.83
C VAL A 152 16.23 7.63 -38.31
N LYS A 153 15.84 6.69 -39.18
CA LYS A 153 15.59 5.28 -38.79
C LYS A 153 16.84 4.58 -38.26
N LYS A 154 18.02 4.84 -38.84
CA LYS A 154 19.29 4.21 -38.43
C LYS A 154 19.86 4.80 -37.13
N ALA A 155 19.69 6.10 -36.90
CA ALA A 155 20.17 6.77 -35.69
C ALA A 155 19.35 6.41 -34.44
N VAL A 156 18.03 6.20 -34.59
CA VAL A 156 17.16 5.78 -33.49
C VAL A 156 17.23 4.26 -33.24
N GLY A 157 17.51 3.45 -34.27
CA GLY A 157 17.50 1.99 -34.19
C GLY A 157 18.76 1.32 -33.62
N LYS A 158 19.89 2.03 -33.41
CA LYS A 158 21.17 1.42 -32.97
C LYS A 158 21.65 1.81 -31.58
N SER A 159 20.92 2.62 -30.82
CA SER A 159 21.20 2.83 -29.39
C SER A 159 20.38 1.84 -28.54
N GLY A 160 20.78 0.57 -28.58
CA GLY A 160 20.16 -0.53 -27.83
C GLY A 160 20.23 -0.40 -26.30
N LEU A 161 20.81 0.69 -25.78
CA LEU A 161 20.89 1.02 -24.36
C LEU A 161 19.70 1.87 -23.86
N MET A 162 18.96 2.55 -24.75
CA MET A 162 17.76 3.30 -24.36
C MET A 162 16.49 2.43 -24.34
N GLY A 163 16.42 1.37 -25.14
CA GLY A 163 15.23 0.51 -25.22
C GLY A 163 14.96 -0.32 -23.96
N GLY A 164 16.01 -0.76 -23.25
CA GLY A 164 15.87 -1.67 -22.10
C GLY A 164 15.30 -1.01 -20.84
N ILE A 165 15.59 0.27 -20.62
CA ILE A 165 15.04 1.05 -19.50
C ILE A 165 13.68 1.67 -19.87
N LEU A 166 13.46 2.03 -21.15
CA LEU A 166 12.21 2.65 -21.61
C LEU A 166 11.06 1.65 -21.82
N SER A 167 11.35 0.39 -22.15
CA SER A 167 10.33 -0.61 -22.47
C SER A 167 9.31 -0.83 -21.34
N PRO A 168 9.70 -1.00 -20.06
CA PRO A 168 8.73 -1.26 -19.00
C PRO A 168 7.96 -0.02 -18.52
N PHE A 169 8.59 1.17 -18.52
CA PHE A 169 7.91 2.43 -18.16
C PHE A 169 7.08 3.00 -19.32
N GLY A 170 7.25 2.47 -20.53
CA GLY A 170 6.39 2.71 -21.68
C GLY A 170 5.14 1.82 -21.70
N ASP A 171 5.06 0.83 -20.79
CA ASP A 171 3.89 -0.02 -20.63
C ASP A 171 2.77 0.77 -19.92
N ILE A 172 1.60 0.82 -20.55
CA ILE A 172 0.46 1.61 -20.06
C ILE A 172 -0.03 1.03 -18.72
N ASP A 173 0.09 -0.28 -18.55
CA ASP A 173 -0.39 -1.00 -17.38
C ASP A 173 0.41 -0.61 -16.12
N MET A 174 1.74 -0.46 -16.22
CA MET A 174 2.59 -0.04 -15.10
C MET A 174 2.24 1.38 -14.64
N LEU A 175 1.99 2.31 -15.57
CA LEU A 175 1.68 3.70 -15.23
C LEU A 175 0.31 3.83 -14.56
N ASP A 176 -0.67 3.04 -14.99
CA ASP A 176 -1.98 3.00 -14.34
C ASP A 176 -1.89 2.37 -12.94
N GLU A 177 -1.05 1.35 -12.74
CA GLU A 177 -0.77 0.78 -11.41
C GLU A 177 -0.12 1.80 -10.46
N LEU A 178 0.85 2.59 -10.94
CA LEU A 178 1.48 3.65 -10.14
C LEU A 178 0.48 4.74 -9.77
N ARG A 179 -0.39 5.15 -10.71
CA ARG A 179 -1.43 6.14 -10.45
C ARG A 179 -2.45 5.65 -9.41
N ASP A 180 -2.66 4.34 -9.30
CA ASP A 180 -3.57 3.74 -8.32
C ASP A 180 -3.00 3.70 -6.89
N GLN A 181 -1.72 4.02 -6.69
CA GLN A 181 -1.09 4.05 -5.36
C GLN A 181 -1.50 5.27 -4.54
N TRP A 182 -1.65 5.08 -3.23
CA TRP A 182 -1.87 6.18 -2.28
C TRP A 182 -0.75 7.22 -2.27
N THR A 183 0.46 6.78 -2.60
CA THR A 183 1.68 7.58 -2.65
C THR A 183 1.75 8.50 -3.87
N HIS A 184 0.87 8.31 -4.85
CA HIS A 184 0.76 9.18 -6.03
C HIS A 184 0.25 10.58 -5.65
N GLU A 185 0.77 11.61 -6.30
CA GLU A 185 0.47 13.03 -5.99
C GLU A 185 -1.02 13.38 -6.01
N SER A 186 -1.81 12.70 -6.86
CA SER A 186 -3.24 12.96 -6.97
C SER A 186 -4.02 12.64 -5.70
N LYS A 187 -3.53 11.70 -4.89
CA LYS A 187 -4.16 11.20 -3.65
C LYS A 187 -3.50 11.73 -2.39
N ASP A 188 -2.50 12.60 -2.52
CA ASP A 188 -1.66 13.03 -1.41
C ASP A 188 -2.43 13.77 -0.30
N LEU A 189 -3.46 14.55 -0.67
CA LEU A 189 -4.39 15.16 0.29
C LEU A 189 -5.24 14.13 1.04
N GLU A 190 -5.78 13.14 0.32
CA GLU A 190 -6.58 12.06 0.90
C GLU A 190 -5.72 11.19 1.84
N ARG A 191 -4.51 10.85 1.41
CA ARG A 191 -3.52 10.11 2.20
C ARG A 191 -3.18 10.85 3.49
N THR A 192 -2.89 12.15 3.38
CA THR A 192 -2.61 13.01 4.54
C THR A 192 -3.81 13.06 5.47
N TYR A 193 -5.02 13.23 4.93
CA TYR A 193 -6.25 13.25 5.71
C TYR A 193 -6.47 11.94 6.49
N LEU A 194 -6.27 10.78 5.85
CA LEU A 194 -6.32 9.48 6.50
C LEU A 194 -5.32 9.39 7.66
N ILE A 195 -4.04 9.61 7.38
CA ILE A 195 -2.97 9.49 8.38
C ILE A 195 -3.23 10.43 9.55
N ARG A 196 -3.44 11.73 9.30
CA ARG A 196 -3.58 12.74 10.37
C ARG A 196 -4.84 12.52 11.21
N THR A 197 -5.94 12.12 10.59
CA THR A 197 -7.17 11.85 11.34
C THR A 197 -7.01 10.62 12.23
N LEU A 198 -6.35 9.56 11.74
CA LEU A 198 -6.07 8.38 12.56
C LEU A 198 -5.08 8.65 13.68
N GLN A 199 -4.07 9.50 13.48
CA GLN A 199 -3.20 9.96 14.58
C GLN A 199 -4.01 10.69 15.66
N GLY A 200 -5.01 11.48 15.28
CA GLY A 200 -5.92 12.15 16.22
C GLY A 200 -6.79 11.18 17.01
N ILE A 201 -7.37 10.17 16.35
CA ILE A 201 -8.16 9.12 17.01
C ILE A 201 -7.26 8.27 17.93
N SER A 202 -6.07 7.91 17.46
CA SER A 202 -5.04 7.19 18.22
C SER A 202 -4.73 7.91 19.54
N HIS A 203 -4.54 9.23 19.51
CA HIS A 203 -4.31 10.05 20.71
C HIS A 203 -5.49 10.03 21.68
N GLN A 204 -6.71 10.19 21.17
CA GLN A 204 -7.92 10.27 22.01
C GLN A 204 -8.31 8.94 22.65
N LYS A 205 -8.02 7.83 21.97
CA LYS A 205 -8.48 6.49 22.34
C LYS A 205 -7.37 5.58 22.85
N SER A 206 -6.11 6.02 22.77
CA SER A 206 -4.93 5.21 23.04
C SER A 206 -4.95 3.91 22.23
N LEU A 207 -5.25 4.05 20.94
CA LEU A 207 -5.48 2.97 20.00
C LEU A 207 -4.34 2.89 18.99
N ARG A 208 -3.58 1.81 18.99
CA ARG A 208 -2.48 1.62 18.03
C ARG A 208 -3.04 1.27 16.65
N MET A 209 -2.77 2.14 15.68
CA MET A 209 -3.18 1.92 14.29
C MET A 209 -2.11 1.13 13.52
N THR A 210 -2.56 0.11 12.79
CA THR A 210 -1.72 -0.69 11.88
C THR A 210 -2.42 -0.85 10.54
N PHE A 211 -1.71 -0.66 9.44
CA PHE A 211 -2.21 -0.93 8.10
C PHE A 211 -1.72 -2.30 7.64
N LEU A 212 -2.61 -3.09 7.05
CA LEU A 212 -2.31 -4.33 6.34
C LEU A 212 -2.69 -4.15 4.87
N SER A 213 -1.75 -4.38 3.96
CA SER A 213 -1.94 -4.18 2.51
C SER A 213 -1.19 -5.21 1.66
N GLY A 214 -1.39 -5.22 0.34
CA GLY A 214 -0.77 -6.26 -0.51
C GLY A 214 -0.75 -6.13 -2.03
N SER A 215 -1.36 -5.10 -2.62
CA SER A 215 -1.46 -4.95 -4.09
C SER A 215 -0.21 -4.39 -4.78
N VAL A 216 1.01 -4.67 -4.29
CA VAL A 216 2.28 -4.19 -4.87
C VAL A 216 3.27 -5.31 -5.22
N SER A 217 2.78 -6.56 -5.23
CA SER A 217 3.52 -7.77 -5.65
C SER A 217 4.85 -8.05 -4.92
N CYS A 218 5.13 -7.36 -3.82
CA CYS A 218 6.28 -7.56 -2.94
C CYS A 218 5.84 -7.45 -1.47
N CYS A 219 6.67 -7.90 -0.54
CA CYS A 219 6.48 -7.68 0.88
C CYS A 219 7.47 -6.69 1.49
N GLY A 220 7.06 -6.15 2.63
CA GLY A 220 7.87 -5.28 3.47
C GLY A 220 7.07 -4.72 4.63
N ALA A 221 7.76 -3.94 5.46
CA ALA A 221 7.15 -3.21 6.55
C ALA A 221 7.63 -1.76 6.54
N GLY A 222 6.77 -0.86 6.97
CA GLY A 222 7.08 0.55 7.13
C GLY A 222 6.33 1.13 8.32
N LEU A 223 6.62 2.39 8.63
CA LEU A 223 5.92 3.13 9.65
C LEU A 223 5.94 4.63 9.35
N VAL A 224 4.95 5.33 9.91
CA VAL A 224 5.04 6.77 10.13
C VAL A 224 5.17 7.01 11.62
N HIS A 225 6.00 7.96 12.05
CA HIS A 225 6.20 8.28 13.46
C HIS A 225 6.75 9.68 13.67
N ASP A 226 6.65 10.20 14.90
CA ASP A 226 7.44 11.35 15.32
C ASP A 226 8.89 10.91 15.59
N PRO A 227 9.92 11.46 14.92
CA PRO A 227 11.31 11.12 15.21
C PRO A 227 11.73 11.43 16.64
N SER A 228 11.10 12.43 17.27
CA SER A 228 11.38 12.80 18.66
C SER A 228 10.67 11.90 19.68
N LYS A 229 9.58 11.23 19.27
CA LYS A 229 8.76 10.36 20.12
C LYS A 229 8.28 9.11 19.35
N PRO A 230 9.17 8.16 19.03
CA PRO A 230 8.85 7.02 18.16
C PRO A 230 7.83 6.00 18.71
N SER A 231 7.34 6.18 19.95
CA SER A 231 6.35 5.30 20.59
C SER A 231 4.98 5.95 20.79
N ASP A 232 4.84 7.22 20.43
CA ASP A 232 3.64 8.02 20.65
C ASP A 232 2.45 7.60 19.76
N HIS A 233 1.32 8.29 19.92
CA HIS A 233 0.12 8.07 19.11
C HIS A 233 0.30 8.28 17.60
N LYS A 234 1.34 9.03 17.17
CA LYS A 234 1.61 9.29 15.76
C LYS A 234 2.21 8.09 15.06
N THR A 235 2.78 7.17 15.84
CA THR A 235 3.39 5.95 15.34
C THR A 235 2.35 4.99 14.80
N MET A 236 2.37 4.73 13.50
CA MET A 236 1.47 3.77 12.83
C MET A 236 2.28 2.87 11.91
N TYR A 237 2.01 1.58 11.97
CA TYR A 237 2.76 0.57 11.23
C TYR A 237 2.06 0.22 9.93
N GLN A 238 2.80 -0.14 8.90
CA GLN A 238 2.31 -0.72 7.66
C GLN A 238 2.98 -2.07 7.45
N LEU A 239 2.16 -3.09 7.29
CA LEU A 239 2.56 -4.43 6.90
C LEU A 239 2.12 -4.63 5.45
N ILE A 240 3.06 -5.02 4.59
CA ILE A 240 2.82 -5.24 3.17
C ILE A 240 3.07 -6.71 2.88
N SER A 241 2.01 -7.45 2.54
CA SER A 241 2.10 -8.85 2.15
C SER A 241 1.56 -9.03 0.75
N SER A 242 2.37 -9.55 -0.16
CA SER A 242 1.99 -9.71 -1.57
C SER A 242 0.91 -10.78 -1.74
N SER A 243 0.05 -10.62 -2.74
CA SER A 243 -0.74 -11.72 -3.27
C SER A 243 0.17 -12.90 -3.66
N VAL A 244 -0.18 -14.11 -3.21
CA VAL A 244 0.55 -15.35 -3.50
C VAL A 244 0.54 -15.69 -5.00
N VAL A 245 -0.46 -15.22 -5.74
CA VAL A 245 -0.63 -15.54 -7.17
C VAL A 245 0.10 -14.57 -8.10
N ASN A 246 0.53 -13.40 -7.62
CA ASN A 246 1.14 -12.37 -8.47
C ASN A 246 2.61 -12.68 -8.74
N THR A 247 3.05 -12.36 -9.96
CA THR A 247 4.47 -12.34 -10.32
C THR A 247 5.16 -11.18 -9.60
N PRO A 248 6.32 -11.41 -8.95
CA PRO A 248 7.07 -10.33 -8.31
C PRO A 248 7.47 -9.21 -9.29
N PRO A 249 7.65 -7.97 -8.81
CA PRO A 249 8.17 -6.88 -9.62
C PRO A 249 9.57 -7.22 -10.15
N PRO A 250 9.92 -6.76 -11.37
CA PRO A 250 11.27 -6.91 -11.89
C PRO A 250 12.34 -6.33 -10.95
N SER A 251 13.51 -6.94 -10.90
CA SER A 251 14.59 -6.56 -9.95
C SER A 251 15.01 -5.09 -10.05
N TYR A 252 14.95 -4.48 -11.23
CA TYR A 252 15.28 -3.06 -11.39
C TYR A 252 14.24 -2.14 -10.73
N VAL A 253 12.94 -2.51 -10.75
CA VAL A 253 11.87 -1.78 -10.06
C VAL A 253 12.12 -1.84 -8.56
N LEU A 254 12.41 -3.03 -8.04
CA LEU A 254 12.78 -3.20 -6.63
C LEU A 254 13.99 -2.34 -6.26
N LYS A 255 15.01 -2.26 -7.12
CA LYS A 255 16.19 -1.42 -6.88
C LYS A 255 15.85 0.07 -6.81
N LEU A 256 14.97 0.55 -7.70
CA LEU A 256 14.48 1.93 -7.65
C LEU A 256 13.67 2.20 -6.38
N LEU A 257 12.78 1.29 -5.99
CA LEU A 257 11.99 1.39 -4.77
C LEU A 257 12.83 1.36 -3.49
N HIS A 258 14.08 0.89 -3.52
CA HIS A 258 14.96 0.97 -2.35
C HIS A 258 15.67 2.33 -2.23
N ASN A 259 15.77 3.08 -3.31
CA ASN A 259 16.48 4.34 -3.39
C ASN A 259 15.49 5.52 -3.37
N ASN A 260 15.01 5.88 -2.18
CA ASN A 260 14.12 7.03 -2.01
C ASN A 260 14.66 8.00 -0.97
N LYS A 261 14.27 9.27 -1.13
CA LYS A 261 14.48 10.31 -0.13
C LYS A 261 13.59 10.05 1.09
N PRO A 262 13.97 10.55 2.28
CA PRO A 262 13.07 10.59 3.42
C PRO A 262 11.77 11.31 3.07
N LEU A 263 10.65 10.76 3.51
CA LEU A 263 9.33 11.34 3.31
C LEU A 263 8.75 11.79 4.65
N TYR A 264 7.95 12.84 4.58
CA TYR A 264 7.30 13.45 5.73
C TYR A 264 5.83 13.69 5.40
N VAL A 265 4.96 13.46 6.39
CA VAL A 265 3.53 13.68 6.26
C VAL A 265 3.25 15.15 6.55
N PRO A 266 2.67 15.93 5.63
CA PRO A 266 2.39 17.35 5.87
C PRO A 266 1.26 17.53 6.90
N ALA A 267 1.02 18.79 7.29
CA ALA A 267 -0.17 19.13 8.09
C ALA A 267 -1.45 18.82 7.29
N ASN A 268 -2.56 18.58 7.99
CA ASN A 268 -3.83 18.28 7.33
C ASN A 268 -4.22 19.41 6.34
N GLY A 269 -4.80 19.03 5.20
CA GLY A 269 -5.15 19.96 4.12
C GLY A 269 -3.99 20.46 3.25
N HIS A 270 -2.74 20.04 3.53
CA HIS A 270 -1.57 20.41 2.73
C HIS A 270 -1.03 19.21 1.97
N ARG A 271 -0.44 19.48 0.79
CA ARG A 271 0.27 18.48 -0.02
C ARG A 271 1.72 18.34 0.45
N SER A 272 2.31 17.17 0.24
CA SER A 272 3.71 16.87 0.47
C SER A 272 4.60 17.76 -0.39
N THR A 273 5.49 18.50 0.28
CA THR A 273 6.51 19.35 -0.35
C THR A 273 7.93 18.80 -0.14
N HIS A 274 8.03 17.58 0.43
CA HIS A 274 9.27 16.98 0.95
C HIS A 274 9.95 17.77 2.07
N ALA A 275 9.33 18.86 2.54
CA ALA A 275 9.76 19.55 3.74
C ALA A 275 9.60 18.66 4.97
N GLN A 276 10.52 18.79 5.91
CA GLN A 276 10.43 18.09 7.19
C GLN A 276 9.17 18.49 7.96
N SER A 277 8.51 17.50 8.55
CA SER A 277 7.38 17.69 9.46
C SER A 277 7.57 16.89 10.74
N ASP A 278 6.59 16.97 11.64
CA ASP A 278 6.50 16.22 12.89
C ASP A 278 6.15 14.72 12.70
N THR A 279 5.98 14.25 11.48
CA THR A 279 5.70 12.84 11.19
C THR A 279 6.54 12.40 9.99
N LYS A 280 7.55 11.59 10.26
CA LYS A 280 8.44 10.99 9.28
C LYS A 280 7.90 9.63 8.85
N GLU A 281 8.09 9.30 7.58
CA GLU A 281 7.79 8.00 6.99
C GLU A 281 9.08 7.24 6.73
N ASP A 282 9.15 5.99 7.19
CA ASP A 282 10.30 5.11 7.02
C ASP A 282 9.88 3.68 6.64
N MET A 283 10.72 3.05 5.82
CA MET A 283 10.63 1.61 5.53
C MET A 283 11.60 0.84 6.42
N MET A 284 11.16 -0.29 6.98
CA MET A 284 11.94 -1.11 7.89
C MET A 284 12.86 -2.08 7.13
N GLU A 285 14.07 -2.27 7.63
CA GLU A 285 15.05 -3.21 7.06
C GLU A 285 14.92 -4.60 7.68
N ILE A 286 13.82 -5.29 7.38
CA ILE A 286 13.50 -6.60 7.98
C ILE A 286 14.10 -7.79 7.23
N PHE A 287 14.58 -7.59 5.99
CA PHE A 287 15.06 -8.68 5.14
C PHE A 287 16.59 -8.67 5.00
N GLN A 288 17.28 -9.17 6.03
CA GLN A 288 18.75 -9.16 6.07
C GLN A 288 19.40 -10.17 5.11
N SER A 289 18.75 -11.32 4.89
CA SER A 289 19.23 -12.39 4.01
C SER A 289 18.16 -12.81 2.99
N GLU A 290 18.60 -13.37 1.87
CA GLU A 290 17.75 -14.12 0.95
C GLU A 290 17.28 -15.42 1.64
N PRO A 291 16.23 -16.07 1.12
CA PRO A 291 15.78 -17.35 1.65
C PRO A 291 16.84 -18.47 1.60
N ASP A 292 17.83 -18.35 0.72
CA ASP A 292 18.95 -19.30 0.62
C ASP A 292 20.14 -18.96 1.54
N GLY A 293 20.03 -17.91 2.36
CA GLY A 293 21.05 -17.49 3.31
C GLY A 293 22.05 -16.47 2.77
N ARG A 294 22.01 -16.10 1.49
CA ARG A 294 22.88 -15.03 0.96
C ARG A 294 22.51 -13.68 1.58
N GLN A 295 23.50 -12.85 1.88
CA GLN A 295 23.28 -11.50 2.40
C GLN A 295 22.61 -10.60 1.35
N ARG A 296 21.70 -9.72 1.79
CA ARG A 296 21.00 -8.76 0.92
C ARG A 296 21.55 -7.36 1.09
N GLU A 297 21.81 -6.70 -0.05
CA GLU A 297 22.02 -5.25 -0.09
C GLU A 297 20.69 -4.50 0.10
N MET A 298 19.63 -4.98 -0.56
CA MET A 298 18.29 -4.40 -0.53
C MET A 298 17.43 -5.04 0.58
N LYS A 299 17.35 -4.37 1.73
CA LYS A 299 16.79 -4.96 2.97
C LYS A 299 15.34 -4.56 3.30
N LYS A 300 14.74 -3.64 2.54
CA LYS A 300 13.43 -3.03 2.85
C LYS A 300 12.25 -3.78 2.23
N LEU A 301 12.39 -4.20 0.98
CA LEU A 301 11.36 -4.93 0.24
C LEU A 301 11.91 -6.26 -0.29
N MET A 302 11.02 -7.25 -0.43
CA MET A 302 11.32 -8.53 -1.04
C MET A 302 10.25 -8.91 -2.07
N GLY A 303 10.65 -9.08 -3.33
CA GLY A 303 9.79 -9.54 -4.42
C GLY A 303 9.69 -11.06 -4.44
N ARG A 304 8.95 -11.65 -3.50
CA ARG A 304 8.72 -13.10 -3.42
C ARG A 304 7.32 -13.39 -2.88
N ARG A 305 6.81 -14.60 -3.14
CA ARG A 305 5.56 -15.07 -2.52
C ARG A 305 5.72 -15.14 -1.01
N ASN A 306 4.72 -14.65 -0.29
CA ASN A 306 4.78 -14.56 1.16
C ASN A 306 3.38 -14.52 1.77
N TYR A 307 3.33 -14.67 3.08
CA TYR A 307 2.21 -14.26 3.91
C TYR A 307 2.73 -13.70 5.24
N VAL A 308 1.87 -12.99 5.96
CA VAL A 308 2.16 -12.52 7.32
C VAL A 308 1.36 -13.30 8.34
N ALA A 309 2.01 -13.71 9.42
CA ALA A 309 1.38 -14.23 10.62
C ALA A 309 1.42 -13.14 11.70
N VAL A 310 0.24 -12.71 12.16
CA VAL A 310 0.11 -11.70 13.22
C VAL A 310 -0.37 -12.40 14.48
N VAL A 311 0.43 -12.36 15.53
CA VAL A 311 0.12 -12.96 16.82
C VAL A 311 0.03 -11.86 17.87
N ALA A 312 -1.10 -11.78 18.55
CA ALA A 312 -1.25 -10.90 19.69
C ALA A 312 -0.75 -11.60 20.95
N PHE A 313 0.11 -10.93 21.72
CA PHE A 313 0.73 -11.49 22.92
C PHE A 313 0.87 -10.44 24.02
N ASP A 314 0.90 -10.89 25.27
CA ASP A 314 1.22 -10.05 26.42
C ASP A 314 2.75 -10.08 26.66
N PRO A 315 3.47 -8.95 26.51
CA PRO A 315 4.91 -8.91 26.71
C PRO A 315 5.37 -9.32 28.10
N GLU A 316 4.56 -9.08 29.15
CA GLU A 316 4.91 -9.40 30.53
C GLU A 316 4.83 -10.91 30.78
N MET A 317 3.83 -11.56 30.19
CA MET A 317 3.67 -13.02 30.27
C MET A 317 4.75 -13.78 29.50
N VAL A 318 5.23 -13.24 28.37
CA VAL A 318 6.28 -13.89 27.56
C VAL A 318 7.68 -13.64 28.14
N GLY A 319 7.94 -12.45 28.69
CA GLY A 319 9.24 -12.10 29.27
C GLY A 319 9.59 -12.85 30.57
N GLY A 320 8.59 -13.30 31.33
CA GLY A 320 8.77 -14.03 32.59
C GLY A 320 9.23 -15.49 32.45
N GLY A 321 9.17 -16.09 31.25
CA GLY A 321 9.49 -17.50 31.04
C GLY A 321 10.98 -17.84 30.84
N GLY A 322 11.86 -16.84 30.81
CA GLY A 322 13.28 -16.98 30.44
C GLY A 322 14.26 -17.17 31.60
N SER A 323 13.81 -17.23 32.86
CA SER A 323 14.70 -17.45 34.00
C SER A 323 14.04 -18.31 35.10
N SER A 324 14.75 -19.38 35.46
CA SER A 324 14.48 -20.34 36.55
C SER A 324 13.30 -21.31 36.39
N VAL A 325 13.65 -22.52 35.95
CA VAL A 325 13.00 -23.75 36.42
C VAL A 325 13.16 -23.79 37.96
N GLY A 326 12.03 -23.78 38.68
CA GLY A 326 12.00 -24.01 40.13
C GLY A 326 11.55 -22.79 40.95
N GLY A 327 10.25 -22.55 41.01
CA GLY A 327 9.67 -21.54 41.89
C GLY A 327 8.16 -21.73 42.03
N SER A 328 7.75 -22.12 43.22
CA SER A 328 6.38 -22.40 43.66
C SER A 328 5.33 -21.37 43.20
N VAL A 329 4.19 -21.88 42.76
CA VAL A 329 2.95 -21.14 42.50
C VAL A 329 2.47 -20.52 43.82
N ALA A 330 2.83 -19.26 44.06
CA ALA A 330 2.26 -18.44 45.13
C ALA A 330 1.27 -17.46 44.49
N GLY A 331 0.01 -17.57 44.92
CA GLY A 331 -1.10 -16.74 44.45
C GLY A 331 -0.83 -15.26 44.67
N GLY A 332 -0.50 -14.55 43.59
CA GLY A 332 -0.52 -13.10 43.51
C GLY A 332 -1.84 -12.64 42.93
N SER A 333 -2.57 -11.84 43.69
CA SER A 333 -3.79 -11.14 43.30
C SER A 333 -3.66 -10.48 41.91
N VAL A 334 -4.46 -10.94 40.95
CA VAL A 334 -4.68 -10.27 39.65
C VAL A 334 -5.36 -8.93 39.94
N HIS A 335 -4.57 -7.88 40.13
CA HIS A 335 -5.08 -6.51 40.11
C HIS A 335 -5.62 -6.22 38.71
N GLY A 336 -6.88 -5.82 38.62
CA GLY A 336 -7.68 -5.63 37.42
C GLY A 336 -7.25 -4.51 36.46
N GLY A 337 -6.01 -4.54 35.98
CA GLY A 337 -5.61 -3.85 34.76
C GLY A 337 -5.85 -4.77 33.55
N GLN A 338 -6.47 -4.27 32.49
CA GLN A 338 -6.43 -4.96 31.20
C GLN A 338 -4.96 -5.11 30.78
N GLY A 339 -4.47 -6.34 30.62
CA GLY A 339 -3.09 -6.62 30.20
C GLY A 339 -2.74 -5.90 28.90
N LYS A 340 -1.49 -5.44 28.78
CA LYS A 340 -1.02 -4.73 27.58
C LYS A 340 -0.73 -5.75 26.48
N LEU A 341 -1.45 -5.65 25.38
CA LEU A 341 -1.29 -6.55 24.24
C LEU A 341 -0.37 -5.91 23.20
N SER A 342 0.62 -6.64 22.70
CA SER A 342 1.42 -6.25 21.53
C SER A 342 1.16 -7.22 20.40
N LEU A 343 1.41 -6.80 19.16
CA LEU A 343 1.35 -7.69 18.00
C LEU A 343 2.78 -8.04 17.57
N ALA A 344 3.06 -9.33 17.41
CA ALA A 344 4.24 -9.84 16.75
C ALA A 344 3.86 -10.24 15.32
N VAL A 345 4.57 -9.68 14.34
CA VAL A 345 4.31 -9.93 12.93
C VAL A 345 5.48 -10.63 12.29
N ASP A 346 5.25 -11.85 11.83
CA ASP A 346 6.24 -12.67 11.15
C ASP A 346 5.91 -12.76 9.65
N PHE A 347 6.90 -12.44 8.82
CA PHE A 347 6.81 -12.58 7.37
C PHE A 347 7.36 -13.95 6.99
N LEU A 348 6.51 -14.78 6.40
CA LEU A 348 6.87 -16.11 5.92
C LEU A 348 7.02 -16.05 4.40
N VAL A 349 8.26 -16.16 3.93
CA VAL A 349 8.62 -15.93 2.53
C VAL A 349 9.12 -17.22 1.90
N GLN A 350 8.58 -17.55 0.73
CA GLN A 350 8.97 -18.73 -0.03
C GLN A 350 10.36 -18.58 -0.64
N GLY A 351 11.20 -19.61 -0.46
CA GLY A 351 12.50 -19.74 -1.12
C GLY A 351 12.41 -20.12 -2.60
N ASP A 352 13.57 -20.41 -3.20
CA ASP A 352 13.64 -20.82 -4.60
C ASP A 352 13.12 -22.25 -4.80
N ALA A 353 12.52 -22.52 -5.97
CA ALA A 353 11.80 -23.74 -6.38
C ALA A 353 10.32 -23.85 -5.94
N ALA A 354 9.53 -24.61 -6.71
CA ALA A 354 8.08 -24.78 -6.50
C ALA A 354 7.71 -25.34 -5.11
N PHE A 355 8.65 -26.03 -4.46
CA PHE A 355 8.57 -26.57 -3.09
C PHE A 355 9.72 -26.06 -2.20
N GLY A 356 10.27 -24.88 -2.51
CA GLY A 356 11.32 -24.26 -1.70
C GLY A 356 10.88 -24.08 -0.25
N GLY A 357 11.85 -24.15 0.67
CA GLY A 357 11.63 -23.90 2.10
C GLY A 357 11.00 -22.52 2.35
N VAL A 358 10.37 -22.36 3.52
CA VAL A 358 9.79 -21.08 3.94
C VAL A 358 10.70 -20.46 5.00
N ASN A 359 11.17 -19.25 4.73
CA ASN A 359 12.01 -18.51 5.66
C ASN A 359 11.18 -17.49 6.43
N LYS A 360 11.46 -17.38 7.72
CA LYS A 360 10.82 -16.44 8.64
C LYS A 360 11.65 -15.17 8.75
N TYR A 361 11.00 -14.01 8.61
CA TYR A 361 11.58 -12.69 8.85
C TYR A 361 10.73 -11.92 9.88
N GLY A 362 11.39 -11.33 10.88
CA GLY A 362 10.72 -10.68 12.02
C GLY A 362 11.08 -11.32 13.36
N PRO A 363 10.27 -11.08 14.41
CA PRO A 363 9.00 -10.38 14.36
C PRO A 363 9.16 -8.86 14.24
N VAL A 364 8.29 -8.21 13.46
CA VAL A 364 8.00 -6.78 13.62
C VAL A 364 7.06 -6.64 14.82
N ILE A 365 7.52 -5.94 15.86
CA ILE A 365 6.73 -5.71 17.07
C ILE A 365 5.94 -4.42 16.95
N VAL A 366 4.62 -4.53 17.09
CA VAL A 366 3.68 -3.41 17.18
C VAL A 366 3.21 -3.30 18.62
N PRO A 367 3.75 -2.37 19.42
CA PRO A 367 3.39 -2.22 20.82
C PRO A 367 2.02 -1.57 21.00
N SER A 368 1.33 -1.89 22.09
CA SER A 368 0.17 -1.10 22.56
C SER A 368 0.54 0.37 22.74
N LEU A 369 -0.45 1.25 22.64
CA LEU A 369 -0.29 2.66 22.96
C LEU A 369 -0.69 2.91 24.42
N ASP A 370 0.16 3.61 25.18
CA ASP A 370 -0.15 3.98 26.56
C ASP A 370 -1.24 5.07 26.61
N PHE A 371 -1.99 5.11 27.72
CA PHE A 371 -2.99 6.17 27.92
C PHE A 371 -2.34 7.56 28.00
N GLY A 372 -2.80 8.51 27.18
CA GLY A 372 -2.34 9.90 27.18
C GLY A 372 -0.95 10.15 26.55
N ARG A 373 -0.48 9.28 25.65
CA ARG A 373 0.77 9.44 24.91
C ARG A 373 0.58 9.56 23.41
#